data_AF-Q31FV0-F1
#
_entry.id   AF-Q31FV0-F1
#
_cell.length_a   1.000
_cell.length_b   1.000
_cell.length_c   1.000
_cell.angle_alpha   90.00
_cell.angle_beta   90.00
_cell.angle_gamma   90.00
#
_symmetry.space_group_name_H-M   'P 1'
#
loop_
_entity.id
_entity.type
_entity.pdbx_description
1 polymer ?
#
loop_
_entity_poly.entity_id
_entity_poly.type
_entity_poly.pdbx_seq_one_letter_code
_entity_poly.pdbx_strand_id
1 'polypeptide(L)'
;MKAITKIVMTGLVVMLAGCSGVQTKEVGKDVYYLTNFYNEPPRSFSSWSMESQADSLCPMGYDVLSKNAGKSGEFGYNDFACAAGQSCDYVLEWRIRCSDKPKQETSIFGKT
;
A
#
# COMPACT_ATOMS: atom_id res chain seq x y z
N MET A 1 -58.89 -13.30 -5.27
CA MET A 1 -57.48 -13.52 -4.89
C MET A 1 -56.70 -13.86 -6.16
N LYS A 2 -55.83 -12.96 -6.64
CA LYS A 2 -54.94 -13.22 -7.78
C LYS A 2 -53.62 -12.50 -7.51
N ALA A 3 -52.58 -13.29 -7.31
CA ALA A 3 -51.21 -12.82 -7.11
C ALA A 3 -50.62 -12.42 -8.46
N ILE A 4 -49.95 -11.26 -8.52
CA ILE A 4 -48.99 -10.94 -9.58
C ILE A 4 -47.72 -10.48 -8.88
N THR A 5 -46.82 -11.44 -8.73
CA THR A 5 -45.47 -11.31 -8.21
C THR A 5 -44.69 -10.31 -9.09
N LYS A 6 -44.37 -9.14 -8.54
CA LYS A 6 -43.38 -8.23 -9.14
C LYS A 6 -42.00 -8.74 -8.75
N ILE A 7 -41.33 -9.43 -9.67
CA ILE A 7 -39.91 -9.75 -9.56
C ILE A 7 -39.14 -8.46 -9.84
N VAL A 8 -38.75 -7.75 -8.78
CA VAL A 8 -37.76 -6.67 -8.87
C VAL A 8 -36.39 -7.36 -8.83
N MET A 9 -35.77 -7.48 -10.00
CA MET A 9 -34.42 -7.99 -10.16
C MET A 9 -33.45 -6.87 -9.74
N THR A 10 -33.24 -6.71 -8.44
CA THR A 10 -32.16 -5.85 -7.90
C THR A 10 -30.82 -6.49 -8.24
N GLY A 11 -30.19 -5.98 -9.30
CA GLY A 11 -28.83 -6.33 -9.69
C GLY A 11 -27.87 -5.97 -8.57
N LEU A 12 -27.27 -7.00 -7.96
CA LEU A 12 -26.19 -6.85 -6.99
C LEU A 12 -24.93 -6.44 -7.75
N VAL A 13 -24.62 -5.13 -7.80
CA VAL A 13 -23.32 -4.65 -8.29
C VAL A 13 -22.29 -5.00 -7.22
N VAL A 14 -21.64 -6.14 -7.36
CA VAL A 14 -20.48 -6.51 -6.54
C VAL A 14 -19.31 -5.65 -7.01
N MET A 15 -19.02 -4.57 -6.27
CA MET A 15 -17.76 -3.85 -6.42
C MET A 15 -16.64 -4.72 -5.84
N LEU A 16 -15.97 -5.48 -6.70
CA LEU A 16 -14.70 -6.16 -6.39
C LEU A 16 -13.58 -5.10 -6.28
N ALA A 17 -13.62 -4.27 -5.24
CA ALA A 17 -12.51 -3.39 -4.88
C ALA A 17 -11.58 -4.16 -3.93
N GLY A 18 -10.82 -5.10 -4.48
CA GLY A 18 -9.85 -5.91 -3.76
C GLY A 18 -8.49 -5.89 -4.46
N CYS A 19 -8.01 -4.72 -4.87
CA CYS A 19 -6.58 -4.60 -5.19
C CYS A 19 -5.82 -4.60 -3.87
N SER A 20 -4.79 -5.43 -3.73
CA SER A 20 -3.84 -5.40 -2.61
C SER A 20 -3.24 -3.99 -2.48
N GLY A 21 -3.90 -3.16 -1.69
CA GLY A 21 -3.62 -1.74 -1.57
C GLY A 21 -2.82 -1.44 -0.31
N VAL A 22 -2.10 -0.33 -0.35
CA VAL A 22 -1.46 0.24 0.84
C VAL A 22 -2.55 0.58 1.85
N GLN A 23 -2.53 -0.07 3.01
CA GLN A 23 -3.44 0.23 4.10
C GLN A 23 -3.01 1.54 4.77
N THR A 24 -3.99 2.38 5.09
CA THR A 24 -3.74 3.70 5.67
C THR A 24 -4.48 3.85 6.99
N LYS A 25 -3.82 4.45 7.98
CA LYS A 25 -4.40 4.76 9.29
C LYS A 25 -3.92 6.12 9.75
N GLU A 26 -4.84 7.02 10.04
CA GLU A 26 -4.51 8.29 10.70
C GLU A 26 -4.18 8.02 12.18
N VAL A 27 -3.05 8.54 12.65
CA VAL A 27 -2.52 8.30 14.01
C VAL A 27 -2.27 9.60 14.78
N GLY A 28 -2.68 10.73 14.23
CA GLY A 28 -2.56 12.06 14.82
C GLY A 28 -2.84 13.14 13.77
N LYS A 29 -2.85 14.40 14.20
CA LYS A 29 -3.11 15.53 13.31
C LYS A 29 -2.11 15.54 12.16
N ASP A 30 -2.62 15.33 10.94
CA ASP A 30 -1.85 15.26 9.70
C ASP A 30 -0.76 14.19 9.69
N VAL A 31 -0.87 13.15 10.53
CA VAL A 31 0.10 12.05 10.61
C VAL A 31 -0.57 10.73 10.25
N TYR A 32 -0.02 10.05 9.25
CA TYR A 32 -0.55 8.79 8.72
C TYR A 32 0.45 7.66 8.87
N TYR A 33 -0.09 6.48 9.15
CA TYR A 33 0.62 5.21 9.11
C TYR A 33 0.17 4.45 7.85
N LEU A 34 1.14 4.06 7.04
CA LEU A 34 0.94 3.33 5.79
C LEU A 34 1.54 1.94 5.96
N THR A 35 0.83 0.92 5.50
CA THR A 35 1.27 -0.48 5.61
C THR A 35 1.02 -1.19 4.30
N ASN A 36 2.04 -1.86 3.77
CA ASN A 36 1.88 -2.72 2.59
C ASN A 36 2.59 -4.06 2.78
N PHE A 37 2.04 -5.10 2.17
CA PHE A 37 2.50 -6.47 2.29
C PHE A 37 3.15 -6.90 0.96
N TYR A 38 4.33 -7.48 1.06
CA TYR A 38 5.12 -7.95 -0.07
C TYR A 38 5.46 -9.43 0.11
N ASN A 39 5.58 -10.14 -1.00
CA ASN A 39 6.09 -11.51 -1.04
C ASN A 39 7.20 -11.58 -2.10
N GLU A 40 8.32 -10.95 -1.77
CA GLU A 40 9.52 -10.87 -2.59
C GLU A 40 10.73 -10.66 -1.67
N PRO A 41 11.97 -10.97 -2.09
CA PRO A 41 13.11 -10.70 -1.23
C PRO A 41 13.23 -9.17 -1.04
N PRO A 42 13.43 -8.68 0.20
CA PRO A 42 13.45 -7.25 0.48
C PRO A 42 14.66 -6.60 -0.19
N ARG A 43 14.42 -5.77 -1.22
CA ARG A 43 15.48 -5.06 -1.97
C ARG A 43 15.74 -3.66 -1.42
N SER A 44 14.69 -2.98 -0.94
CA SER A 44 14.79 -1.65 -0.35
C SER A 44 13.55 -1.32 0.51
N PHE A 45 13.66 -0.28 1.35
CA PHE A 45 12.50 0.29 2.06
C PHE A 45 11.74 1.34 1.23
N SER A 46 12.18 1.61 -0.01
CA SER A 46 11.48 2.47 -0.96
C SER A 46 10.41 1.66 -1.69
N SER A 47 9.25 2.26 -1.88
CA SER A 47 8.14 1.63 -2.56
C SER A 47 7.31 2.68 -3.28
N TRP A 48 7.16 2.49 -4.59
CA TRP A 48 6.34 3.38 -5.42
C TRP A 48 4.87 3.38 -4.99
N SER A 49 4.32 2.22 -4.58
CA SER A 49 2.93 2.17 -4.11
C SER A 49 2.75 2.95 -2.80
N MET A 50 3.73 2.90 -1.89
CA MET A 50 3.72 3.68 -0.66
C MET A 50 3.85 5.18 -0.94
N GLU A 51 4.71 5.57 -1.88
CA GLU A 51 4.89 6.97 -2.31
C GLU A 51 3.61 7.50 -2.95
N SER A 52 3.03 6.77 -3.90
CA SER A 52 1.79 7.15 -4.56
C SER A 52 0.64 7.30 -3.57
N GLN A 53 0.54 6.41 -2.57
CA GLN A 53 -0.48 6.53 -1.53
C GLN A 53 -0.23 7.74 -0.61
N ALA A 54 1.03 8.02 -0.26
CA ALA A 54 1.40 9.19 0.53
C ALA A 54 1.10 10.51 -0.20
N ASP A 55 1.39 10.57 -1.51
CA ASP A 55 1.05 11.72 -2.36
C ASP A 55 -0.46 11.93 -2.44
N SER A 56 -1.24 10.86 -2.54
CA SER A 56 -2.70 10.93 -2.54
C SER A 56 -3.27 11.46 -1.22
N LEU A 57 -2.60 11.19 -0.09
CA LEU A 57 -3.01 11.66 1.24
C LEU A 57 -2.55 13.10 1.50
N CYS A 58 -1.37 13.47 1.00
CA CYS A 58 -0.75 14.76 1.22
C CYS A 58 -0.36 15.43 -0.11
N PRO A 59 -1.32 16.02 -0.85
CA PRO A 59 -1.07 16.56 -2.20
C PRO A 59 -0.04 17.68 -2.27
N MET A 60 0.12 18.42 -1.17
CA MET A 60 1.14 19.49 -1.06
C MET A 60 2.54 18.92 -0.85
N GLY A 61 2.65 17.77 -0.17
CA GLY A 61 3.88 17.09 0.21
C GLY A 61 3.81 16.47 1.61
N TYR A 62 4.81 15.63 1.95
CA TYR A 62 4.86 14.94 3.25
C TYR A 62 6.27 14.67 3.76
N ASP A 63 6.48 14.81 5.06
CA ASP A 63 7.67 14.36 5.77
C ASP A 63 7.58 12.89 6.14
N VAL A 64 8.59 12.12 5.78
CA VAL A 64 8.72 10.74 6.23
C VAL A 64 9.32 10.76 7.64
N LEU A 65 8.52 10.37 8.62
CA LEU A 65 8.94 10.26 10.01
C LEU A 65 9.68 8.94 10.27
N SER A 66 9.24 7.85 9.64
CA SER A 66 9.92 6.54 9.72
C SER A 66 9.56 5.65 8.54
N LYS A 67 10.51 4.79 8.12
CA LYS A 67 10.28 3.65 7.22
C LYS A 67 10.84 2.40 7.89
N ASN A 68 10.01 1.39 8.11
CA ASN A 68 10.40 0.13 8.73
C ASN A 68 9.96 -1.03 7.83
N ALA A 69 10.68 -2.14 7.90
CA ALA A 69 10.17 -3.42 7.41
C ALA A 69 10.11 -4.42 8.55
N GLY A 70 8.93 -4.98 8.79
CA GLY A 70 8.69 -6.08 9.71
C GLY A 70 8.74 -7.40 8.97
N LYS A 71 9.31 -8.42 9.61
CA LYS A 71 9.35 -9.79 9.09
C LYS A 71 8.92 -10.77 10.19
N SER A 72 8.23 -11.83 9.80
CA SER A 72 7.83 -12.92 10.70
C SER A 72 8.90 -14.02 10.84
N GLY A 73 9.92 -14.04 9.98
CA GLY A 73 10.95 -15.09 9.95
C GLY A 73 12.25 -14.73 9.22
N GLU A 74 13.10 -15.73 8.98
CA GLU A 74 14.33 -15.58 8.18
C GLU A 74 14.00 -15.56 6.68
N PHE A 75 14.63 -14.66 5.93
CA PHE A 75 14.29 -14.40 4.53
C PHE A 75 14.88 -15.45 3.58
N GLY A 76 14.15 -15.75 2.51
CA GLY A 76 14.79 -16.13 1.27
C GLY A 76 15.67 -14.98 0.76
N TYR A 77 16.97 -15.20 0.67
CA TYR A 77 17.94 -14.15 0.31
C TYR A 77 17.91 -13.77 -1.18
N ASN A 78 17.17 -14.52 -2.00
CA ASN A 78 17.05 -14.32 -3.43
C ASN A 78 15.73 -14.89 -3.97
N ASP A 79 15.41 -14.55 -5.22
CA ASP A 79 14.17 -14.99 -5.86
C ASP A 79 14.05 -16.52 -5.92
N PHE A 80 15.18 -17.24 -6.07
CA PHE A 80 15.22 -18.71 -6.06
C PHE A 80 14.80 -19.30 -4.71
N ALA A 81 15.21 -18.67 -3.61
CA ALA A 81 14.87 -19.09 -2.27
C ALA A 81 13.37 -18.90 -2.00
N CYS A 82 12.78 -17.80 -2.48
CA CYS A 82 11.33 -17.59 -2.43
C CYS A 82 10.59 -18.65 -3.24
N ALA A 83 11.05 -18.94 -4.47
CA ALA A 83 10.47 -19.98 -5.32
C ALA A 83 10.61 -21.40 -4.75
N ALA A 84 11.69 -21.64 -3.98
CA ALA A 84 11.92 -22.90 -3.27
C ALA A 84 11.10 -23.03 -1.97
N GLY A 85 10.22 -22.07 -1.67
CA GLY A 85 9.29 -22.12 -0.53
C GLY A 85 9.84 -21.52 0.77
N GLN A 86 10.93 -20.76 0.73
CA GLN A 86 11.37 -19.96 1.88
C GLN A 86 10.48 -18.73 2.07
N SER A 87 10.41 -18.22 3.31
CA SER A 87 9.59 -17.07 3.65
C SER A 87 10.15 -15.79 3.02
N CYS A 88 9.39 -15.21 2.08
CA CYS A 88 9.70 -13.91 1.49
C CYS A 88 8.63 -12.86 1.80
N ASP A 89 7.71 -13.19 2.71
CA ASP A 89 6.71 -12.26 3.18
C ASP A 89 7.31 -11.21 4.11
N TYR A 90 7.10 -9.95 3.78
CA TYR A 90 7.44 -8.83 4.66
C TYR A 90 6.38 -7.74 4.62
N VAL A 91 6.34 -6.98 5.71
CA VAL A 91 5.46 -5.82 5.87
C VAL A 91 6.31 -4.57 5.82
N LEU A 92 5.99 -3.65 4.92
CA LEU A 92 6.60 -2.33 4.86
C LEU A 92 5.68 -1.32 5.54
N GLU A 93 6.22 -0.59 6.52
CA GLU A 93 5.48 0.33 7.37
C GLU A 93 6.10 1.73 7.31
N TRP A 94 5.34 2.71 6.86
CA TRP A 94 5.77 4.10 6.82
C TRP A 94 4.92 4.95 7.75
N ARG A 95 5.57 5.89 8.42
CA ARG A 95 4.89 6.97 9.13
C ARG A 95 5.22 8.27 8.44
N ILE A 96 4.21 8.99 8.00
CA ILE A 96 4.35 10.28 7.32
C ILE A 96 3.60 11.37 8.07
N ARG A 97 4.02 12.61 7.87
CA ARG A 97 3.28 13.81 8.26
C ARG A 97 3.07 14.68 7.03
N CYS A 98 1.85 15.12 6.74
CA CYS A 98 1.64 16.08 5.66
C CYS A 98 2.33 17.41 5.99
N SER A 99 2.96 18.03 4.99
CA SER A 99 3.62 19.32 5.12
C SER A 99 3.57 20.09 3.80
N ASP A 100 3.74 21.42 3.87
CA ASP A 100 3.65 22.30 2.70
C ASP A 100 4.94 22.34 1.86
N LYS A 101 5.71 21.26 1.87
CA LYS A 101 6.96 21.18 1.09
C LYS A 101 6.67 20.61 -0.29
N PRO A 102 7.21 21.18 -1.38
CA PRO A 102 6.98 20.65 -2.72
C PRO A 102 7.38 19.18 -2.80
N LYS A 103 6.52 18.38 -3.45
CA LYS A 103 6.74 16.97 -3.75
C LYS A 103 8.13 16.77 -4.39
N GLN A 104 8.87 15.76 -3.93
CA GLN A 104 10.11 15.38 -4.62
C GLN A 104 9.76 14.88 -6.02
N GLU A 105 10.39 15.45 -7.04
CA GLU A 105 10.21 14.99 -8.41
C GLU A 105 10.81 13.58 -8.54
N THR A 106 9.93 12.60 -8.69
CA THR A 106 10.32 11.23 -9.04
C THR A 106 10.56 11.19 -10.55
N SER A 107 11.81 11.30 -10.99
CA SER A 107 12.15 11.05 -12.40
C SER A 107 11.88 9.57 -12.72
N ILE A 108 10.97 9.34 -13.66
CA ILE A 108 10.63 7.99 -14.16
C ILE A 108 11.80 7.39 -14.97
N PHE A 109 12.78 8.21 -15.36
CA PHE A 109 13.90 7.82 -16.23
C PHE A 109 15.27 7.81 -15.54
N GLY A 110 15.31 7.80 -14.20
CA GLY A 110 16.56 7.99 -13.50
C GLY A 110 17.06 9.43 -13.64
N LYS A 111 18.02 9.77 -12.79
CA LYS A 111 18.53 11.13 -12.54
C LYS A 111 18.84 11.90 -13.83
N THR A 112 18.45 13.17 -13.88
CA THR A 112 19.35 14.21 -14.44
C THR A 112 20.32 14.62 -13.35
#